data_AF-B2JXW8-F1
#
_entry.id   AF-B2JXW8-F1
#
_cell.length_a   1.000
_cell.length_b   1.000
_cell.length_c   1.000
_cell.angle_alpha   90.00
_cell.angle_beta   90.00
_cell.angle_gamma   90.00
#
_symmetry.space_group_name_H-M   'P 1'
#
loop_
_entity.id
_entity.type
_entity.pdbx_description
1 polymer ?
#
loop_
_entity_poly.entity_id
_entity_poly.type
_entity_poly.pdbx_seq_one_letter_code
_entity_poly.pdbx_strand_id
1 'polypeptide(L)'
;MLEINELRPDDFLAVRFGLLTPAWTVTSDSDSVQLADADGCRCAAVPVDPNSILQIRKLHDGVGCVVCNVNISGKSLTLYLYGKRVCEHTWQGVAASHRNFALEHEVVQLAQPGVPRKVVNIRDA
;
A
#
# COMPACT_ATOMS: atom_id res chain seq x y z
N MET A 1 -17.40 -16.71 17.80
CA MET A 1 -18.17 -15.58 17.25
C MET A 1 -17.20 -14.79 16.40
N LEU A 2 -17.19 -15.03 15.08
CA LEU A 2 -16.35 -14.29 14.15
C LEU A 2 -17.02 -12.94 13.94
N GLU A 3 -16.36 -11.85 14.34
CA GLU A 3 -16.77 -10.50 13.93
C GLU A 3 -16.79 -10.49 12.40
N ILE A 4 -18.00 -10.47 11.85
CA ILE A 4 -18.21 -10.14 10.46
C ILE A 4 -17.80 -8.68 10.37
N ASN A 5 -16.57 -8.44 9.93
CA ASN A 5 -16.05 -7.11 9.70
C ASN A 5 -17.03 -6.46 8.72
N GLU A 6 -17.89 -5.56 9.21
CA GLU A 6 -18.87 -4.85 8.41
C GLU A 6 -18.09 -4.08 7.35
N LEU A 7 -17.96 -4.68 6.17
CA LEU A 7 -17.57 -4.03 4.93
C LEU A 7 -18.54 -2.87 4.76
N ARG A 8 -18.16 -1.68 5.23
CA ARG A 8 -18.93 -0.47 4.97
C ARG A 8 -18.94 -0.34 3.45
N PRO A 9 -20.12 -0.40 2.79
CA PRO A 9 -20.22 -0.35 1.34
C PRO A 9 -19.56 0.91 0.73
N ASP A 10 -19.36 1.93 1.58
CA ASP A 10 -18.77 3.23 1.25
C ASP A 10 -17.26 3.33 1.59
N ASP A 11 -16.56 2.21 1.87
CA ASP A 11 -15.11 2.27 2.05
C ASP A 11 -14.43 2.72 0.76
N PHE A 12 -13.81 3.89 0.82
CA PHE A 12 -13.23 4.54 -0.34
C PHE A 12 -12.17 3.68 -1.02
N LEU A 13 -11.39 2.90 -0.27
CA LEU A 13 -10.35 2.05 -0.84
C LEU A 13 -10.98 0.90 -1.64
N ALA A 14 -12.03 0.27 -1.10
CA ALA A 14 -12.76 -0.77 -1.81
C ALA A 14 -13.41 -0.24 -3.09
N VAL A 15 -14.01 0.95 -3.06
CA VAL A 15 -14.61 1.58 -4.24
C VAL A 15 -13.53 1.94 -5.27
N ARG A 16 -12.42 2.53 -4.85
CA ARG A 16 -11.38 3.05 -5.75
C ARG A 16 -10.50 1.96 -6.35
N PHE A 17 -10.08 1.00 -5.53
CA PHE A 17 -9.10 -0.03 -5.88
C PHE A 17 -9.72 -1.44 -5.97
N GLY A 18 -10.98 -1.63 -5.58
CA GLY A 18 -11.59 -2.95 -5.52
C GLY A 18 -11.17 -3.78 -4.30
N LEU A 19 -10.33 -3.21 -3.41
CA LEU A 19 -9.78 -3.87 -2.23
C LEU A 19 -9.88 -2.97 -1.01
N LEU A 20 -10.17 -3.56 0.15
CA LEU A 20 -10.05 -2.87 1.44
C LEU A 20 -8.61 -2.58 1.83
N THR A 21 -7.70 -3.42 1.34
CA THR A 21 -6.27 -3.43 1.68
C THR A 21 -5.39 -3.32 0.42
N PRO A 22 -5.50 -2.24 -0.37
CA PRO A 22 -4.65 -2.08 -1.55
C PRO A 22 -3.17 -2.08 -1.16
N ALA A 23 -2.34 -2.59 -2.05
CA ALA A 23 -0.90 -2.56 -1.88
C ALA A 23 -0.40 -1.11 -1.96
N TRP A 24 0.64 -0.79 -1.20
CA TRP A 24 1.35 0.48 -1.34
C TRP A 24 2.84 0.29 -1.59
N THR A 25 3.44 1.27 -2.26
CA THR A 25 4.89 1.34 -2.49
C THR A 25 5.40 2.77 -2.35
N VAL A 26 6.57 2.93 -1.75
CA VAL A 26 7.36 4.16 -1.74
C VAL A 26 8.78 3.82 -2.19
N THR A 27 9.32 4.64 -3.08
CA THR A 27 10.73 4.58 -3.48
C THR A 27 11.52 5.72 -2.84
N SER A 28 12.83 5.56 -2.69
CA SER A 28 13.67 6.57 -2.02
C SER A 28 13.73 7.91 -2.75
N ASP A 29 13.41 7.93 -4.04
CA ASP A 29 13.40 9.10 -4.92
C ASP A 29 12.01 9.75 -5.07
N SER A 30 10.98 9.24 -4.38
CA SER A 30 9.62 9.76 -4.46
C SER A 30 9.09 10.18 -3.08
N ASP A 31 8.39 11.31 -3.06
CA ASP A 31 7.62 11.80 -1.90
C ASP A 31 6.12 11.47 -2.03
N SER A 32 5.79 10.47 -2.85
CA SER A 32 4.43 9.99 -3.06
C SER A 32 4.33 8.51 -2.71
N VAL A 33 3.17 8.11 -2.20
CA VAL A 33 2.80 6.71 -2.02
C VAL A 33 2.07 6.26 -3.27
N GLN A 34 2.58 5.22 -3.92
CA GLN A 34 1.86 4.51 -4.96
C GLN A 34 0.89 3.53 -4.30
N LEU A 35 -0.40 3.66 -4.56
CA LEU A 35 -1.43 2.68 -4.18
C LEU A 35 -1.80 1.85 -5.40
N ALA A 36 -2.01 0.55 -5.23
CA ALA A 36 -2.37 -0.37 -6.29
C ALA A 36 -3.35 -1.46 -5.82
N ASP A 37 -4.20 -1.94 -6.74
CA ASP A 37 -4.90 -3.21 -6.55
C ASP A 37 -3.94 -4.41 -6.67
N ALA A 38 -4.46 -5.63 -6.45
CA ALA A 38 -3.64 -6.85 -6.45
C ALA A 38 -2.94 -7.11 -7.79
N ASP A 39 -3.51 -6.65 -8.91
CA ASP A 39 -2.97 -6.87 -10.24
C ASP A 39 -2.13 -5.69 -10.77
N GLY A 40 -2.14 -4.55 -10.06
CA GLY A 40 -1.54 -3.29 -10.49
C GLY A 40 -2.33 -2.53 -11.57
N CYS A 41 -3.52 -3.00 -11.93
CA CYS A 41 -4.38 -2.42 -12.96
C CYS A 41 -5.01 -1.10 -12.52
N ARG A 42 -5.35 -0.99 -11.23
CA ARG A 42 -5.86 0.24 -10.62
C ARG A 42 -4.78 0.80 -9.71
N CYS A 43 -4.14 1.87 -10.15
CA CYS A 43 -3.09 2.53 -9.37
C CYS A 43 -3.32 4.03 -9.21
N ALA A 44 -2.78 4.60 -8.13
CA ALA A 44 -2.77 6.03 -7.90
C ALA A 44 -1.48 6.45 -7.18
N ALA A 45 -0.80 7.46 -7.73
CA ALA A 45 0.25 8.17 -7.03
C ALA A 45 -0.39 9.22 -6.12
N VAL A 46 -0.18 9.10 -4.81
CA VAL A 46 -0.79 9.96 -3.82
C VAL A 46 0.30 10.74 -3.09
N PRO A 47 0.33 12.09 -3.22
CA PRO A 47 1.26 12.91 -2.45
C PRO A 47 1.00 12.72 -0.96
N VAL A 48 2.09 12.60 -0.21
CA VAL A 48 2.04 12.44 1.25
C VAL A 48 2.86 13.54 1.90
N ASP A 49 2.49 13.93 3.12
CA ASP A 49 3.26 14.92 3.84
C ASP A 49 4.71 14.43 4.10
N PRO A 50 5.70 15.34 4.08
CA PRO A 50 7.11 14.96 4.23
C PRO A 50 7.43 14.22 5.53
N ASN A 51 6.71 14.52 6.62
CA ASN A 51 6.96 13.85 7.89
C ASN A 51 6.54 12.38 7.83
N SER A 52 5.39 12.07 7.25
CA SER A 52 4.97 10.67 7.01
C SER A 52 5.94 9.92 6.09
N ILE A 53 6.43 10.55 5.01
CA ILE A 53 7.47 9.96 4.14
C ILE A 53 8.74 9.62 4.93
N LEU A 54 9.19 10.52 5.81
CA LEU A 54 10.33 10.27 6.68
C LEU A 54 10.07 9.11 7.65
N GLN A 55 8.85 8.95 8.17
CA GLN A 55 8.51 7.79 9.00
C GLN A 55 8.47 6.49 8.21
N ILE A 56 7.96 6.50 6.97
CA ILE A 56 7.99 5.32 6.09
C ILE A 56 9.44 4.90 5.84
N ARG A 57 10.33 5.86 5.55
CA ARG A 57 11.75 5.58 5.28
C ARG A 57 12.53 5.07 6.51
N LYS A 58 11.98 5.24 7.73
CA LYS A 58 12.52 4.66 8.97
C LYS A 58 12.07 3.22 9.22
N LEU A 59 11.13 2.70 8.42
CA LEU A 59 10.78 1.29 8.47
C LEU A 59 11.99 0.47 7.99
N HIS A 60 12.33 -0.57 8.75
CA HIS A 60 13.46 -1.47 8.47
C HIS A 60 12.95 -2.92 8.38
N ASP A 61 13.53 -3.85 9.14
CA ASP A 61 13.29 -5.29 8.96
C ASP A 61 11.95 -5.77 9.55
N GLY A 62 11.38 -5.01 10.50
CA GLY A 62 10.07 -5.26 11.08
C GLY A 62 8.94 -4.61 10.29
N VAL A 63 7.76 -5.26 10.30
CA VAL A 63 6.52 -4.61 9.85
C VAL A 63 6.17 -3.50 10.85
N GLY A 64 5.98 -2.29 10.34
CA GLY A 64 5.50 -1.15 11.12
C GLY A 64 4.30 -0.51 10.45
N CYS A 65 3.64 0.38 11.19
CA CYS A 65 2.50 1.14 10.72
C CYS A 65 2.83 2.63 10.72
N VAL A 66 2.67 3.30 9.58
CA VAL A 66 2.72 4.75 9.47
C VAL A 66 1.32 5.27 9.18
N VAL A 67 0.87 6.24 9.98
CA VAL A 67 -0.42 6.90 9.76
C VAL A 67 -0.16 8.18 8.97
N CYS A 68 -0.82 8.34 7.83
CA CYS A 68 -0.68 9.53 7.00
C CYS A 68 -2.03 10.08 6.57
N ASN A 69 -2.08 11.40 6.36
CA ASN A 69 -3.25 12.05 5.79
C ASN A 69 -2.97 12.33 4.32
N VAL A 70 -3.89 11.91 3.46
CA VAL A 70 -3.74 12.01 2.01
C VAL A 70 -4.98 12.63 1.39
N ASN A 71 -4.80 13.19 0.21
CA ASN A 71 -5.92 13.63 -0.64
C ASN A 71 -5.95 12.76 -1.89
N ILE A 72 -7.03 12.01 -2.07
CA ILE A 72 -7.25 11.18 -3.26
C ILE A 72 -8.51 11.69 -3.95
N SER A 73 -8.35 12.23 -5.15
CA SER A 73 -9.46 12.75 -5.97
C SER A 73 -10.34 13.80 -5.24
N GLY A 74 -9.70 14.68 -4.45
CA GLY A 74 -10.39 15.73 -3.70
C GLY A 74 -10.91 15.29 -2.33
N LYS A 75 -10.82 13.99 -2.00
CA LYS A 75 -11.24 13.45 -0.69
C LYS A 75 -10.05 13.31 0.24
N SER A 76 -10.10 14.00 1.38
CA SER A 76 -9.14 13.83 2.47
C SER A 76 -9.42 12.52 3.21
N LEU A 77 -8.39 11.70 3.37
CA LEU A 77 -8.44 10.39 3.99
C LEU A 77 -7.26 10.21 4.94
N THR A 78 -7.49 9.55 6.06
CA THR A 78 -6.41 9.03 6.90
C THR A 78 -6.15 7.59 6.50
N LEU A 79 -4.91 7.27 6.15
CA LEU A 79 -4.48 5.91 5.82
C LEU A 79 -3.53 5.38 6.88
N TYR A 80 -3.70 4.11 7.18
CA TYR A 80 -2.78 3.31 7.98
C TYR A 80 -1.96 2.45 7.02
N LEU A 81 -0.69 2.80 6.86
CA LEU A 81 0.26 2.13 5.98
C LEU A 81 1.05 1.11 6.77
N TYR A 82 0.61 -0.15 6.71
CA TYR A 82 1.32 -1.28 7.28
C TYR A 82 2.34 -1.77 6.27
N GLY A 83 3.62 -1.84 6.62
CA GLY A 83 4.65 -2.27 5.67
C GLY A 83 6.03 -2.32 6.27
N LYS A 84 7.01 -2.60 5.41
CA LYS A 84 8.43 -2.65 5.77
C LYS A 84 9.30 -2.26 4.59
N ARG A 85 10.60 -2.14 4.85
CA ARG A 85 11.59 -2.03 3.78
C ARG A 85 11.74 -3.39 3.10
N VAL A 86 11.61 -3.44 1.78
CA VAL A 86 11.77 -4.67 0.99
C VAL A 86 13.12 -4.72 0.27
N CYS A 87 13.71 -3.56 -0.04
CA CYS A 87 15.08 -3.42 -0.49
C CYS A 87 15.63 -2.04 -0.09
N GLU A 88 16.90 -1.76 -0.36
CA GLU A 88 17.58 -0.52 0.06
C GLU A 88 16.82 0.77 -0.28
N HIS A 89 16.11 0.77 -1.42
CA HIS A 89 15.44 1.95 -1.97
C HIS A 89 13.92 1.80 -2.06
N THR A 90 13.33 0.76 -1.47
CA THR A 90 11.89 0.49 -1.64
C THR A 90 11.24 -0.04 -0.37
N TRP A 91 10.08 0.54 -0.07
CA TRP A 91 9.18 0.16 1.01
C TRP A 91 7.84 -0.24 0.45
N GLN A 92 7.26 -1.32 1.00
CA GLN A 92 5.99 -1.87 0.53
C GLN A 92 5.15 -2.44 1.66
N GLY A 93 3.85 -2.53 1.42
CA GLY A 93 2.90 -3.20 2.31
C GLY A 93 1.44 -2.98 1.90
N VAL A 94 0.54 -2.94 2.87
CA VAL A 94 -0.92 -2.71 2.68
C VAL A 94 -1.39 -1.43 3.34
N ALA A 95 -2.32 -0.75 2.67
CA ALA A 95 -2.96 0.44 3.18
C ALA A 95 -4.35 0.08 3.72
N ALA A 96 -4.75 0.68 4.82
CA ALA A 96 -6.10 0.53 5.37
C ALA A 96 -6.71 1.89 5.73
N SER A 97 -8.03 1.99 5.66
CA SER A 97 -8.82 3.17 6.04
C SER A 97 -9.00 3.32 7.56
N HIS A 98 -8.62 2.29 8.32
CA HIS A 98 -8.76 2.23 9.77
C HIS A 98 -7.59 1.42 10.37
N ARG A 99 -7.37 1.59 11.67
CA ARG A 99 -6.35 0.82 12.39
C ARG A 99 -6.76 -0.65 12.44
N ASN A 100 -5.88 -1.54 12.00
CA ASN A 100 -6.07 -2.99 12.05
C ASN A 100 -4.74 -3.70 12.33
N PHE A 101 -4.57 -4.22 13.55
CA PHE A 101 -3.35 -4.90 13.98
C PHE A 101 -3.14 -6.27 13.30
N ALA A 102 -4.19 -6.90 12.76
CA ALA A 102 -4.04 -8.16 12.04
C ALA A 102 -3.23 -7.99 10.74
N LEU A 103 -3.23 -6.79 10.15
CA LEU A 103 -2.49 -6.48 8.93
C LEU A 103 -0.98 -6.49 9.12
N GLU A 104 -0.48 -6.30 10.34
CA GLU A 104 0.95 -6.43 10.63
C GLU A 104 1.47 -7.84 10.29
N HIS A 105 0.62 -8.86 10.41
CA HIS A 105 0.93 -10.24 10.03
C HIS A 105 0.71 -10.52 8.53
N GLU A 106 -0.22 -9.81 7.87
CA GLU A 106 -0.59 -10.02 6.46
C GLU A 106 0.45 -9.45 5.49
N VAL A 107 1.10 -8.33 5.84
CA VAL A 107 2.19 -7.69 5.07
C VAL A 107 3.31 -8.67 4.69
N VAL A 108 3.55 -9.69 5.52
CA VAL A 108 4.58 -10.71 5.29
C VAL A 108 4.37 -11.48 3.98
N GLN A 109 3.13 -11.60 3.50
CA GLN A 109 2.79 -12.34 2.29
C GLN A 109 2.98 -11.51 1.00
N LEU A 110 2.76 -10.19 1.07
CA LEU A 110 2.90 -9.28 -0.07
C LEU A 110 4.35 -8.86 -0.35
N ALA A 111 5.19 -8.83 0.68
CA ALA A 111 6.61 -8.53 0.56
C ALA A 111 7.46 -9.67 -0.04
N GLN A 112 6.83 -10.77 -0.48
CA GLN A 112 7.52 -11.79 -1.25
C GLN A 112 7.81 -11.22 -2.65
N PRO A 113 9.07 -11.25 -3.13
CA PRO A 113 9.37 -10.79 -4.47
C PRO A 113 8.58 -11.64 -5.46
N GLY A 114 7.53 -11.05 -6.04
CA GLY A 114 6.83 -11.64 -7.15
C GLY A 114 7.87 -11.99 -8.21
N VAL A 115 7.91 -13.27 -8.59
CA VAL A 115 8.65 -13.75 -9.76
C VAL A 115 8.44 -12.73 -10.87
N PRO A 116 9.49 -12.16 -11.49
CA PRO A 116 9.31 -11.16 -12.54
C PRO A 116 8.37 -11.75 -13.58
N ARG A 117 7.18 -11.14 -13.76
CA ARG A 117 6.27 -11.49 -14.85
C ARG A 117 7.10 -11.34 -16.12
N LYS A 118 7.45 -12.49 -16.72
CA LYS A 118 8.28 -12.57 -17.92
C LYS A 118 7.65 -11.64 -18.96
N VAL A 119 8.28 -10.50 -19.20
CA VAL A 119 7.91 -9.60 -20.31
C VAL A 119 8.19 -10.40 -21.57
N VAL A 120 7.15 -11.02 -22.14
CA VAL A 120 7.24 -11.64 -23.46
C VAL A 120 7.40 -10.50 -24.44
N ASN A 121 8.61 -10.33 -24.95
CA ASN A 121 8.91 -9.37 -25.99
C ASN A 121 8.25 -9.89 -27.28
N ILE A 122 7.22 -9.18 -27.77
CA ILE A 122 6.44 -9.54 -28.97
C ILE A 122 7.22 -9.16 -30.25
N ARG A 123 8.51 -9.45 -30.29
CA ARG A 123 9.36 -9.18 -31.46
C ARG A 123 10.20 -10.40 -31.77
N ASP A 124 9.52 -11.47 -32.15
CA ASP A 124 10.05 -12.53 -33.00
C ASP A 124 8.82 -13.25 -33.58
N ALA A 125 8.32 -12.72 -34.70
CA ALA A 125 7.32 -13.33 -35.57
C ALA A 125 7.93 -13.42 -36.97
#